data_AF-A0A2E9PTX1-F1
#
_entry.id   AF-A0A2E9PTX1-F1
#
_cell.length_a   1.000
_cell.length_b   1.000
_cell.length_c   1.000
_cell.angle_alpha   90.00
_cell.angle_beta   90.00
_cell.angle_gamma   90.00
#
_symmetry.space_group_name_H-M   'P 1'
#
loop_
_entity.id
_entity.type
_entity.pdbx_description
1 polymer ?
#
loop_
_entity_poly.entity_id
_entity_poly.type
_entity_poly.pdbx_seq_one_letter_code
_entity_poly.pdbx_strand_id
1 'polypeptide(L)'
;MSALSGDLIRMRRWPFIVISAVLLLWSRFGAPALVATSYQSATQYEGIYRAAAAPGAVGEPIAEQVVIFVVDGLRVDVSRQLSELNQLRARGAVRVLQVGQPSLSFPGWTAIATGAWPEQSGVSSNDIERPIELDTIFHAARKGGLDAAIVGSAGWRTLF
;
A
#
# COMPACT_ATOMS: atom_id res chain seq x y z
N MET A 1 -56.86 28.32 -43.20
CA MET A 1 -55.90 27.54 -44.00
C MET A 1 -54.57 27.49 -43.27
N SER A 2 -54.08 26.26 -43.01
CA SER A 2 -52.70 25.87 -42.70
C SER A 2 -52.06 26.50 -41.44
N ALA A 3 -52.05 25.84 -40.28
CA ALA A 3 -51.19 24.70 -39.94
C ALA A 3 -49.75 24.92 -40.40
N LEU A 4 -48.80 25.01 -39.46
CA LEU A 4 -47.36 24.69 -39.55
C LEU A 4 -46.55 25.48 -38.47
N SER A 5 -46.98 25.44 -37.19
CA SER A 5 -46.17 25.97 -36.07
C SER A 5 -46.00 24.97 -34.90
N GLY A 6 -46.25 23.68 -35.13
CA GLY A 6 -46.26 22.66 -34.07
C GLY A 6 -45.03 21.76 -33.97
N ASP A 7 -44.18 21.69 -34.99
CA ASP A 7 -43.22 20.57 -35.12
C ASP A 7 -41.75 20.89 -34.82
N LEU A 8 -41.40 22.13 -34.47
CA LEU A 8 -39.98 22.51 -34.33
C LEU A 8 -39.35 22.20 -32.96
N ILE A 9 -40.08 21.63 -32.00
CA ILE A 9 -39.54 21.24 -30.67
C ILE A 9 -39.99 19.83 -30.25
N ARG A 10 -40.07 18.89 -31.20
CA ARG A 10 -40.07 17.46 -30.83
C ARG A 10 -38.62 16.97 -30.83
N MET A 11 -37.79 17.52 -29.94
CA MET A 11 -36.44 16.98 -29.68
C MET A 11 -36.60 15.49 -29.45
N ARG A 12 -36.02 14.71 -30.35
CA ARG A 12 -36.06 13.26 -30.29
C ARG A 12 -35.27 12.86 -29.03
N ARG A 13 -35.95 12.58 -27.91
CA ARG A 13 -35.33 12.33 -26.59
C ARG A 13 -34.75 10.92 -26.43
N TRP A 14 -35.08 9.98 -27.31
CA TRP A 14 -34.61 8.60 -27.23
C TRP A 14 -33.07 8.42 -27.21
N PRO A 15 -32.22 9.16 -27.97
CA PRO A 15 -30.77 9.03 -27.85
C PRO A 15 -30.28 9.36 -26.44
N PHE A 16 -30.85 10.39 -25.78
CA PHE A 16 -30.51 10.72 -24.39
C PHE A 16 -30.95 9.63 -23.43
N ILE A 17 -32.12 9.01 -23.66
CA ILE A 17 -32.60 7.88 -22.84
C ILE A 17 -31.68 6.67 -23.00
N VAL A 18 -31.28 6.35 -24.24
CA VAL A 18 -30.38 5.23 -24.53
C VAL A 18 -29.00 5.46 -23.92
N ILE A 19 -28.43 6.65 -24.08
CA ILE A 19 -27.14 7.00 -23.49
C ILE A 19 -27.21 6.90 -21.96
N SER A 20 -28.25 7.45 -21.32
CA SER A 20 -28.43 7.34 -19.87
C SER A 20 -28.58 5.89 -19.42
N ALA A 21 -29.34 5.06 -20.13
CA ALA A 21 -29.49 3.64 -19.81
C ALA A 21 -28.15 2.89 -19.94
N VAL A 22 -27.38 3.17 -21.00
CA VAL A 22 -26.03 2.60 -21.20
C VAL A 22 -25.08 3.04 -20.09
N LEU A 23 -25.08 4.32 -19.70
CA LEU A 23 -24.24 4.83 -18.61
C LEU A 23 -24.62 4.20 -17.27
N LEU A 24 -25.92 4.00 -17.00
CA LEU A 24 -26.37 3.30 -15.80
C LEU A 24 -25.94 1.84 -15.79
N LEU A 25 -26.10 1.13 -16.90
CA LEU A 25 -25.61 -0.25 -17.03
C LEU A 25 -24.08 -0.32 -16.88
N TRP A 26 -23.35 0.62 -17.49
CA TRP A 26 -21.90 0.69 -17.36
C TRP A 26 -21.48 1.01 -15.91
N SER A 27 -22.14 1.93 -15.23
CA SER A 27 -21.87 2.22 -13.81
C SER A 27 -22.10 1.02 -12.90
N ARG A 28 -23.08 0.16 -13.23
CA ARG A 28 -23.42 -1.02 -12.43
C ARG A 28 -22.48 -2.20 -12.68
N PHE A 29 -22.07 -2.41 -13.93
CA PHE A 29 -21.36 -3.63 -14.35
C PHE A 29 -19.96 -3.35 -14.89
N GLY A 30 -19.81 -2.37 -15.77
CA GLY A 30 -18.54 -2.07 -16.45
C GLY A 30 -17.52 -1.39 -15.53
N ALA A 31 -17.92 -0.31 -14.85
CA ALA A 31 -17.04 0.47 -14.00
C ALA A 31 -16.48 -0.34 -12.82
N PRO A 32 -17.28 -1.11 -12.04
CA PRO A 32 -16.75 -1.90 -10.93
C PRO A 32 -15.80 -3.00 -11.39
N ALA A 33 -16.11 -3.67 -12.51
CA ALA A 33 -15.23 -4.69 -13.07
C ALA A 33 -13.89 -4.08 -13.51
N LEU A 34 -13.93 -2.95 -14.23
CA LEU A 34 -12.71 -2.25 -14.64
C LEU A 34 -11.87 -1.81 -13.44
N VAL A 35 -12.49 -1.26 -12.39
CA VAL A 35 -11.80 -0.87 -11.15
C VAL A 35 -11.17 -2.06 -10.47
N ALA A 36 -11.91 -3.16 -10.31
CA ALA A 36 -11.40 -4.38 -9.68
C ALA A 36 -10.22 -4.97 -10.45
N THR A 37 -10.34 -5.11 -11.78
CA THR A 37 -9.25 -5.62 -12.62
C THR A 37 -8.04 -4.69 -12.62
N SER A 38 -8.26 -3.37 -12.64
CA SER A 38 -7.16 -2.39 -12.59
C SER A 38 -6.43 -2.45 -11.25
N TYR A 39 -7.18 -2.53 -10.14
CA TYR A 39 -6.62 -2.69 -8.80
C TYR A 39 -5.83 -3.98 -8.69
N GLN A 40 -6.41 -5.12 -9.07
CA GLN A 40 -5.73 -6.41 -9.05
C GLN A 40 -4.47 -6.42 -9.91
N SER A 41 -4.53 -5.82 -11.10
CA SER A 41 -3.35 -5.73 -11.99
C SER A 41 -2.21 -4.95 -11.34
N ALA A 42 -2.52 -3.88 -10.61
CA ALA A 42 -1.51 -3.10 -9.89
C ALA A 42 -1.00 -3.83 -8.64
N THR A 43 -1.88 -4.47 -7.87
CA THR A 43 -1.53 -5.07 -6.58
C THR A 43 -1.05 -6.51 -6.66
N GLN A 44 -1.24 -7.20 -7.78
CA GLN A 44 -0.74 -8.55 -8.04
C GLN A 44 0.41 -8.56 -9.07
N TYR A 45 0.92 -7.38 -9.42
CA TYR A 45 2.07 -7.29 -10.30
C TYR A 45 3.31 -7.89 -9.62
N GLU A 46 3.85 -8.95 -10.20
CA GLU A 46 5.12 -9.53 -9.78
C GLU A 46 6.25 -8.94 -10.63
N GLY A 47 7.16 -8.22 -9.97
CA GLY A 47 8.34 -7.66 -10.63
C GLY A 47 9.31 -8.75 -11.09
N ILE A 48 9.97 -8.51 -12.23
CA ILE A 48 11.06 -9.38 -12.73
C ILE A 48 12.32 -9.36 -11.85
N TYR A 49 12.32 -8.56 -10.78
CA TYR A 49 13.46 -8.32 -9.88
C TYR A 49 13.36 -9.08 -8.55
N ARG A 50 12.63 -10.20 -8.49
CA ARG A 50 12.52 -11.09 -7.31
C ARG A 50 13.82 -11.89 -7.03
N ALA A 51 14.98 -11.35 -7.40
CA ALA A 51 16.25 -11.96 -7.02
C ALA A 51 16.52 -11.64 -5.55
N ALA A 52 16.71 -12.66 -4.73
CA ALA A 52 17.19 -12.48 -3.36
C ALA A 52 18.54 -11.75 -3.40
N ALA A 53 18.61 -10.55 -2.81
CA ALA A 53 19.87 -9.85 -2.66
C ALA A 53 20.75 -10.66 -1.70
N ALA A 54 22.02 -10.85 -2.06
CA ALA A 54 22.98 -11.44 -1.13
C ALA A 54 23.08 -10.56 0.13
N PRO A 55 23.22 -11.14 1.32
CA PRO A 55 23.42 -10.38 2.55
C PRO A 55 24.59 -9.40 2.38
N GLY A 56 24.38 -8.14 2.79
CA GLY A 56 25.45 -7.15 2.83
C GLY A 56 26.50 -7.49 3.89
N ALA A 57 27.65 -6.81 3.82
CA ALA A 57 28.65 -6.89 4.88
C ALA A 57 28.07 -6.35 6.20
N VAL A 58 28.26 -7.10 7.28
CA VAL A 58 27.86 -6.69 8.63
C VAL A 58 28.93 -5.75 9.19
N GLY A 59 28.52 -4.58 9.66
CA GLY A 59 29.40 -3.62 10.35
C GLY A 59 29.45 -3.87 11.86
N GLU A 60 30.33 -3.13 12.54
CA GLU A 60 30.39 -3.15 14.01
C GLU A 60 29.08 -2.62 14.62
N PRO A 61 28.52 -3.28 15.65
CA PRO A 61 27.33 -2.80 16.34
C PRO A 61 27.56 -1.42 16.97
N ILE A 62 26.64 -0.48 16.70
CA ILE A 62 26.68 0.88 17.27
C ILE A 62 25.70 1.08 18.43
N ALA A 63 24.92 0.05 18.77
CA ALA A 63 23.92 0.07 19.83
C ALA A 63 23.76 -1.33 20.43
N GLU A 64 23.47 -1.41 21.72
CA GLU A 64 23.21 -2.67 22.44
C GLU A 64 21.80 -3.20 22.18
N GLN A 65 20.85 -2.31 21.90
CA GLN A 65 19.45 -2.65 21.65
C GLN A 65 18.84 -1.74 20.59
N VAL A 66 18.06 -2.33 19.69
CA VAL A 66 17.29 -1.62 18.67
C VAL A 66 15.80 -1.90 18.88
N VAL A 67 15.01 -0.83 18.95
CA VAL A 67 13.54 -0.92 19.03
C VAL A 67 12.94 -0.12 17.89
N ILE A 68 12.08 -0.76 17.10
CA ILE A 68 11.40 -0.14 15.95
C ILE A 68 9.91 -0.01 16.30
N PHE A 69 9.41 1.22 16.29
CA PHE A 69 7.98 1.52 16.44
C PHE A 69 7.38 1.85 15.07
N VAL A 70 6.34 1.12 14.68
CA VAL A 70 5.59 1.39 13.45
C VAL A 70 4.20 1.91 13.84
N VAL A 71 3.92 3.17 13.50
CA VAL A 71 2.60 3.78 13.69
C VAL A 71 1.90 3.81 12.33
N ASP A 72 0.94 2.91 12.15
CA ASP A 72 0.24 2.77 10.87
C ASP A 72 -0.63 4.01 10.56
N GLY A 73 -0.63 4.44 9.29
CA GLY A 73 -1.41 5.57 8.81
C GLY A 73 -1.02 6.96 9.33
N LEU A 74 0.11 7.10 10.03
CA LEU A 74 0.52 8.39 10.59
C LEU A 74 1.05 9.36 9.54
N ARG A 75 0.23 10.35 9.17
CA ARG A 75 0.63 11.44 8.26
C ARG A 75 1.67 12.37 8.90
N VAL A 76 2.56 12.91 8.08
CA VAL A 76 3.66 13.80 8.53
C VAL A 76 3.15 15.06 9.23
N ASP A 77 2.11 15.70 8.69
CA ASP A 77 1.52 16.90 9.28
C ASP A 77 0.87 16.62 10.65
N VAL A 78 0.17 15.50 10.78
CA VAL A 78 -0.38 15.04 12.06
C VAL A 78 0.74 14.74 13.06
N SER A 79 1.81 14.07 12.62
CA SER A 79 2.94 13.72 13.48
C SER A 79 3.65 14.92 14.11
N ARG A 80 3.52 16.13 13.51
CA ARG A 80 4.09 17.38 14.03
C ARG A 80 3.22 18.03 15.11
N GLN A 81 1.98 17.58 15.27
CA GLN A 81 1.07 18.05 16.31
C GLN A 81 1.21 17.23 17.61
N LEU A 82 1.94 16.10 17.58
CA LEU A 82 2.16 15.22 18.73
C LEU A 82 3.37 15.67 19.55
N SER A 83 3.13 16.03 20.82
CA SER A 83 4.14 16.57 21.73
C SER A 83 5.31 15.62 21.96
N GLU A 84 5.04 14.34 22.17
CA GLU A 84 6.05 13.32 22.50
C GLU A 84 6.99 13.10 21.30
N LEU A 85 6.44 13.04 20.09
CA LEU A 85 7.25 12.93 18.88
C LEU A 85 8.10 14.18 18.63
N ASN A 86 7.58 15.37 18.97
CA ASN A 86 8.36 16.61 18.87
C ASN A 86 9.52 16.63 19.87
N GLN A 87 9.35 16.11 21.08
CA GLN A 87 10.44 15.95 22.04
C GLN A 87 11.52 14.99 21.52
N LEU A 88 11.14 13.87 20.89
CA LEU A 88 12.08 12.94 20.27
C LEU A 88 12.84 13.60 19.11
N ARG A 89 12.15 14.36 18.24
CA ARG A 89 12.79 15.09 17.13
C ARG A 89 13.83 16.09 17.61
N ALA A 90 13.59 16.75 18.75
CA ALA A 90 14.53 17.72 19.32
C ALA A 90 15.84 17.09 19.83
N ARG A 91 15.85 15.77 20.10
CA ARG A 91 16.99 15.05 20.69
C ARG A 91 17.63 14.04 19.74
N GLY A 92 17.05 13.86 18.55
CA GLY A 92 17.45 12.81 17.62
C GLY A 92 17.46 13.27 16.17
N ALA A 93 17.44 12.31 15.27
CA ALA A 93 17.37 12.56 13.83
C ALA A 93 15.93 12.39 13.33
N VAL A 94 15.50 13.30 12.44
CA VAL A 94 14.21 13.20 11.75
C VAL A 94 14.42 13.17 10.24
N ARG A 95 13.71 12.28 9.56
CA ARG A 95 13.64 12.20 8.10
C ARG A 95 12.20 11.97 7.66
N VAL A 96 11.84 12.56 6.53
CA VAL A 96 10.60 12.25 5.81
C VAL A 96 10.99 11.33 4.66
N LEU A 97 10.36 10.16 4.60
CA LEU A 97 10.64 9.13 3.62
C LEU A 97 9.47 9.02 2.64
N GLN A 98 9.76 8.53 1.43
CA GLN A 98 8.74 8.07 0.51
C GLN A 98 8.44 6.59 0.78
N VAL A 99 7.17 6.23 0.69
CA VAL A 99 6.72 4.84 0.77
C VAL A 99 6.38 4.32 -0.64
N GLY A 100 6.44 3.01 -0.80
CA GLY A 100 6.04 2.34 -2.03
C GLY A 100 4.55 2.54 -2.30
N GLN A 101 4.17 2.42 -3.56
CA GLN A 101 2.76 2.49 -3.96
C GLN A 101 2.28 1.08 -4.36
N PRO A 102 1.05 0.69 -3.97
CA PRO A 102 0.11 1.45 -3.15
C PRO A 102 0.58 1.56 -1.68
N SER A 103 0.29 2.69 -1.02
CA SER A 103 0.68 2.93 0.37
C SER A 103 -0.18 2.14 1.38
N LEU A 104 -0.06 0.81 1.32
CA LEU A 104 -0.77 -0.15 2.16
C LEU A 104 0.13 -0.66 3.29
N SER A 105 -0.52 -1.15 4.36
CA SER A 105 0.15 -1.61 5.58
C SER A 105 1.11 -2.78 5.34
N PHE A 106 0.67 -3.87 4.72
CA PHE A 106 1.50 -5.07 4.54
C PHE A 106 2.75 -4.80 3.67
N PRO A 107 2.63 -4.15 2.50
CA PRO A 107 3.80 -3.74 1.72
C PRO A 107 4.79 -2.88 2.52
N GLY A 108 4.28 -1.91 3.29
CA GLY A 108 5.12 -1.05 4.14
C GLY A 108 5.83 -1.81 5.25
N TRP A 109 5.13 -2.71 5.96
CA TRP A 109 5.70 -3.51 7.04
C TRP A 109 6.74 -4.50 6.51
N THR A 110 6.47 -5.15 5.37
CA THR A 110 7.43 -6.04 4.71
C THR A 110 8.69 -5.28 4.31
N ALA A 111 8.57 -4.08 3.73
CA ALA A 111 9.72 -3.26 3.38
C ALA A 111 10.58 -2.89 4.60
N ILE A 112 9.95 -2.55 5.73
CA ILE A 112 10.66 -2.27 6.99
C ILE A 112 11.40 -3.51 7.51
N ALA A 113 10.74 -4.67 7.50
CA ALA A 113 11.29 -5.89 8.09
C ALA A 113 12.35 -6.59 7.22
N THR A 114 12.28 -6.43 5.90
CA THR A 114 13.16 -7.13 4.94
C THR A 114 14.15 -6.20 4.23
N GLY A 115 13.87 -4.90 4.19
CA GLY A 115 14.57 -3.96 3.32
C GLY A 115 14.22 -4.09 1.83
N ALA A 116 13.29 -4.99 1.46
CA ALA A 116 12.90 -5.26 0.09
C ALA A 116 11.61 -4.52 -0.28
N TRP A 117 11.64 -3.81 -1.40
CA TRP A 117 10.45 -3.12 -1.94
C TRP A 117 9.36 -4.12 -2.39
N PRO A 118 8.10 -3.68 -2.58
CA PRO A 118 7.01 -4.55 -3.05
C PRO A 118 7.35 -5.33 -4.33
N GLU A 119 8.06 -4.71 -5.26
CA GLU A 119 8.50 -5.31 -6.53
C GLU A 119 9.53 -6.44 -6.34
N GLN A 120 10.21 -6.45 -5.20
CA GLN A 120 11.22 -7.46 -4.82
C GLN A 120 10.62 -8.53 -3.90
N SER A 121 9.79 -8.12 -2.94
CA SER A 121 9.16 -9.02 -1.96
C SER A 121 7.93 -9.75 -2.48
N GLY A 122 7.29 -9.22 -3.53
CA GLY A 122 5.99 -9.70 -3.99
C GLY A 122 4.82 -9.35 -3.06
N VAL A 123 5.07 -8.54 -2.02
CA VAL A 123 4.02 -8.06 -1.10
C VAL A 123 3.59 -6.67 -1.53
N SER A 124 2.55 -6.60 -2.37
CA SER A 124 2.01 -5.37 -2.97
C SER A 124 0.56 -5.09 -2.58
N SER A 125 -0.06 -5.93 -1.75
CA SER A 125 -1.42 -5.75 -1.23
C SER A 125 -1.52 -6.20 0.24
N ASN A 126 -2.65 -5.90 0.88
CA ASN A 126 -3.00 -6.46 2.19
C ASN A 126 -3.69 -7.84 2.10
N ASP A 127 -3.95 -8.32 0.88
CA ASP A 127 -4.65 -9.58 0.61
C ASP A 127 -3.66 -10.76 0.62
N ILE A 128 -2.87 -10.86 1.68
CA ILE A 128 -1.91 -11.94 1.89
C ILE A 128 -2.30 -12.73 3.15
N GLU A 129 -2.40 -14.04 2.99
CA GLU A 129 -2.81 -14.96 4.05
C GLU A 129 -1.69 -15.95 4.43
N ARG A 130 -0.45 -15.68 3.98
CA ARG A 130 0.71 -16.51 4.25
C ARG A 130 1.89 -15.68 4.76
N PRO A 131 2.81 -16.31 5.53
CA PRO A 131 4.09 -15.68 5.88
C PRO A 131 4.88 -15.29 4.64
N ILE A 132 5.72 -14.27 4.77
CA ILE A 132 6.62 -13.88 3.70
C ILE A 132 7.78 -14.89 3.57
N GLU A 133 8.30 -15.04 2.35
CA GLU A 133 9.37 -16.02 2.04
C GLU A 133 10.79 -15.40 2.11
N LEU A 134 10.89 -14.10 2.41
CA LEU A 134 12.16 -13.38 2.50
C LEU A 134 12.75 -13.45 3.91
N ASP A 135 14.07 -13.37 3.99
CA ASP A 135 14.76 -13.15 5.26
C ASP A 135 14.39 -11.77 5.84
N THR A 136 14.36 -11.68 7.17
CA THR A 136 13.97 -10.47 7.89
C THR A 136 15.05 -10.05 8.85
N ILE A 137 15.06 -8.78 9.25
CA ILE A 137 15.95 -8.27 10.31
C ILE A 137 15.79 -9.08 11.61
N PHE A 138 14.61 -9.63 11.89
CA PHE A 138 14.34 -10.42 13.10
C PHE A 138 14.94 -11.82 13.01
N HIS A 139 14.79 -12.49 11.86
CA HIS A 139 15.38 -13.80 11.64
C HIS A 139 16.91 -13.70 11.52
N ALA A 140 17.43 -12.68 10.84
CA ALA A 140 18.85 -12.37 10.78
C ALA A 140 19.45 -12.12 12.17
N ALA A 141 18.77 -11.36 13.03
CA ALA A 141 19.19 -11.14 14.42
C ALA A 141 19.27 -12.46 15.21
N ARG A 142 18.24 -13.30 15.13
CA ARG A 142 18.22 -14.62 15.79
C ARG A 142 19.31 -15.56 15.28
N LYS A 143 19.55 -15.57 13.96
CA LYS A 143 20.64 -16.34 13.34
C LYS A 143 22.02 -15.85 13.82
N GLY A 144 22.14 -14.56 14.14
CA GLY A 144 23.31 -13.95 14.77
C GLY A 144 23.43 -14.19 16.29
N GLY A 145 22.53 -14.95 16.91
CA GLY A 145 22.53 -15.24 18.34
C GLY A 145 21.93 -14.13 19.22
N LEU A 146 21.24 -13.16 18.62
CA LEU A 146 20.54 -12.09 19.35
C LEU A 146 19.08 -12.48 19.63
N ASP A 147 18.55 -11.96 20.73
CA ASP A 147 17.12 -12.03 21.01
C ASP A 147 16.35 -11.02 20.14
N ALA A 148 15.29 -11.48 19.47
CA ALA A 148 14.40 -10.62 18.69
C ALA A 148 12.94 -10.97 18.94
N ALA A 149 12.08 -9.97 19.13
CA ALA A 149 10.65 -10.16 19.34
C ALA A 149 9.83 -9.16 18.51
N ILE A 150 8.62 -9.57 18.13
CA ILE A 150 7.64 -8.75 17.42
C ILE A 150 6.36 -8.75 18.25
N VAL A 151 5.79 -7.57 18.45
CA VAL A 151 4.48 -7.39 19.08
C VAL A 151 3.68 -6.44 18.21
N GLY A 152 2.50 -6.87 17.78
CA GLY A 152 1.69 -6.09 16.85
C GLY A 152 0.30 -6.65 16.64
N SER A 153 -0.41 -6.08 15.66
CA SER A 153 -1.72 -6.56 15.22
C SER A 153 -1.63 -7.96 14.59
N ALA A 154 -2.79 -8.58 14.35
CA ALA A 154 -2.87 -9.88 13.69
C ALA A 154 -2.11 -9.94 12.35
N GLY A 155 -2.05 -8.83 11.60
CA GLY A 155 -1.33 -8.78 10.33
C GLY A 155 0.19 -8.97 10.47
N TRP A 156 0.81 -8.50 11.56
CA TRP A 156 2.23 -8.78 11.83
C TRP A 156 2.48 -10.28 12.01
N ARG A 157 1.56 -10.98 12.68
CA ARG A 157 1.61 -12.44 12.87
C ARG A 157 1.35 -13.22 11.57
N THR A 158 0.57 -12.66 10.65
CA THR A 158 0.38 -13.27 9.34
C THR A 158 1.66 -13.23 8.52
N LEU A 159 2.45 -12.14 8.62
CA LEU A 159 3.65 -11.94 7.82
C LEU A 159 4.90 -12.63 8.39
N PHE A 160 5.05 -12.70 9.72
CA PHE A 160 6.28 -13.12 10.43
C PHE A 160 5.99 -14.09 11.58
#